data_AF-M0QMT7-F1
#
_entry.id   AF-M0QMT7-F1
#
_cell.length_a   1.000
_cell.length_b   1.000
_cell.length_c   1.000
_cell.angle_alpha   90.00
_cell.angle_beta   90.00
_cell.angle_gamma   90.00
#
_symmetry.space_group_name_H-M   'P 1'
#
loop_
_entity.id
_entity.type
_entity.pdbx_description
1 polymer ?
#
loop_
_entity_poly.entity_id
_entity_poly.type
_entity_poly.pdbx_seq_one_letter_code
_entity_poly.pdbx_strand_id
1 'polypeptide(L)'
;MAKQQRIERSGPMAGHVKQGRRVYAPPMIALGVEVGDWVRDDVPDLLWPVLVMADTGPNRVMDFVRWQKSVIADVGDAVPPKELARAIDGRLTSLDAVFGSHPALMESARARAHEHGLLPEAVVGVLRVYPDAPARWLIGTDTEPATQTGVNLLSRGLLEVIGEGHWEALVKCLTIWGMVQVGVFKTSDSAMIEVLRKFPNDPETRARAEAVVRASWGSFRGLNQSEDPEYYDQSIRWARQFWGVNSIITACVRERSLKGAEETKPANDAAPGGEDPPAPGGYSDQPEDKRQLAMDLASSFAEAIETAPQHLHDPARQEVTSGLVMRAAREVIAVLGSPDLWCFEFGAHVGRTLVEVRIYIEWMALQDHSMYRTYQEYGEGKAKLNALIAEELPDCYKTPAVRESIDAVAALSHNDSGIDLRTVDTRDTFAGVSLRKMAEEAGLLDYYRHAYTVASGVTHSEWWSVEMHAMERCMNILHRGHLIPSLSLPVGADVALADSWIGTLNALMRRSLDLLGTDTAAVEAAFAWTNGDEVTNPEQN
;
A
#
# COMPACT_ATOMS: atom_id res chain seq x y z
N MET A 1 11.30 36.23 -11.55
CA MET A 1 11.79 35.18 -12.47
C MET A 1 11.40 33.82 -11.88
N ALA A 2 10.44 33.13 -12.47
CA ALA A 2 10.04 31.79 -12.00
C ALA A 2 11.22 30.83 -12.23
N LYS A 3 11.67 30.17 -11.16
CA LYS A 3 12.78 29.21 -11.21
C LYS A 3 12.32 28.06 -12.11
N GLN A 4 12.98 27.90 -13.26
CA GLN A 4 12.61 26.89 -14.25
C GLN A 4 12.65 25.51 -13.56
N GLN A 5 11.49 24.90 -13.43
CA GLN A 5 11.34 23.62 -12.73
C GLN A 5 12.11 22.54 -13.51
N ARG A 6 13.04 21.85 -12.85
CA ARG A 6 13.91 20.85 -13.50
C ARG A 6 13.18 19.52 -13.57
N ILE A 7 12.84 19.10 -14.79
CA ILE A 7 12.27 17.77 -15.06
C ILE A 7 13.40 16.73 -15.04
N GLU A 8 13.18 15.62 -14.34
CA GLU A 8 14.10 14.49 -14.29
C GLU A 8 14.06 13.74 -15.63
N ARG A 9 15.22 13.46 -16.24
CA ARG A 9 15.31 12.93 -17.61
C ARG A 9 15.60 11.43 -17.68
N SER A 10 16.01 10.82 -16.58
CA SER A 10 16.48 9.44 -16.55
C SER A 10 16.23 8.77 -15.21
N GLY A 11 16.21 7.44 -15.19
CA GLY A 11 15.98 6.64 -14.00
C GLY A 11 14.51 6.49 -13.63
N PRO A 12 14.21 5.89 -12.47
CA PRO A 12 12.83 5.52 -12.09
C PRO A 12 11.85 6.69 -11.98
N MET A 13 12.35 7.91 -11.77
CA MET A 13 11.54 9.13 -11.64
C MET A 13 11.53 9.99 -12.91
N ALA A 14 11.96 9.46 -14.06
CA ALA A 14 11.94 10.20 -15.32
C ALA A 14 10.54 10.77 -15.60
N GLY A 15 10.47 12.02 -16.06
CA GLY A 15 9.23 12.76 -16.31
C GLY A 15 8.66 13.48 -15.08
N HIS A 16 9.13 13.20 -13.86
CA HIS A 16 8.73 13.96 -12.68
C HIS A 16 9.49 15.29 -12.57
N VAL A 17 8.85 16.27 -11.95
CA VAL A 17 9.44 17.58 -11.66
C VAL A 17 10.15 17.55 -10.32
N LYS A 18 11.43 17.89 -10.31
CA LYS A 18 12.22 17.95 -9.08
C LYS A 18 11.93 19.23 -8.29
N GLN A 19 11.40 19.06 -7.08
CA GLN A 19 11.15 20.11 -6.10
C GLN A 19 12.23 20.06 -5.02
N GLY A 20 13.20 20.98 -5.05
CA GLY A 20 14.32 20.97 -4.10
C GLY A 20 15.35 19.85 -4.37
N ARG A 21 15.92 19.27 -3.30
CA ARG A 21 17.01 18.28 -3.44
C ARG A 21 16.53 16.84 -3.60
N ARG A 22 15.43 16.46 -2.96
CA ARG A 22 15.00 15.05 -2.79
C ARG A 22 13.51 14.79 -3.04
N VAL A 23 12.74 15.80 -3.43
CA VAL A 23 11.29 15.64 -3.69
C VAL A 23 11.04 15.70 -5.20
N TYR A 24 10.19 14.81 -5.68
CA TYR A 24 9.77 14.73 -7.08
C TYR A 24 8.25 14.77 -7.11
N ALA A 25 7.68 15.70 -7.87
CA ALA A 25 6.25 15.84 -8.05
C ALA A 25 5.85 15.38 -9.47
N PRO A 26 4.72 14.69 -9.64
CA PRO A 26 4.16 14.45 -10.96
C PRO A 26 3.89 15.77 -11.70
N PRO A 27 3.96 15.81 -13.05
CA PRO A 27 3.77 17.03 -13.83
C PRO A 27 2.50 17.82 -13.49
N MET A 28 1.36 17.14 -13.33
CA MET A 28 0.07 17.79 -13.03
C MET A 28 0.06 18.49 -11.67
N ILE A 29 0.60 17.84 -10.63
CA ILE A 29 0.73 18.43 -9.30
C ILE A 29 1.72 19.60 -9.33
N ALA A 30 2.81 19.50 -10.09
CA ALA A 30 3.78 20.57 -10.25
C ALA A 30 3.23 21.81 -10.96
N LEU A 31 2.18 21.64 -11.77
CA LEU A 31 1.40 22.70 -12.42
C LEU A 31 0.32 23.31 -11.51
N GLY A 32 0.19 22.86 -10.26
CA GLY A 32 -0.81 23.36 -9.32
C GLY A 32 -2.21 22.78 -9.53
N VAL A 33 -2.34 21.68 -10.26
CA VAL A 33 -3.62 20.98 -10.40
C VAL A 33 -3.92 20.25 -9.10
N GLU A 34 -4.97 20.69 -8.39
CA GLU A 34 -5.50 19.97 -7.24
C GLU A 34 -6.43 18.85 -7.72
N VAL A 35 -6.11 17.61 -7.33
CA VAL A 35 -6.99 16.47 -7.57
C VAL A 35 -7.94 16.35 -6.38
N GLY A 36 -9.17 16.86 -6.54
CA GLY A 36 -10.22 16.70 -5.56
C GLY A 36 -10.73 15.25 -5.51
N ASP A 37 -10.95 14.71 -4.31
CA ASP A 37 -11.60 13.41 -4.11
C ASP A 37 -13.11 13.64 -4.07
N TRP A 38 -13.79 13.45 -5.21
CA TRP A 38 -15.22 13.73 -5.31
C TRP A 38 -16.06 12.81 -4.41
N VAL A 39 -15.62 11.55 -4.20
CA VAL A 39 -16.29 10.61 -3.31
C VAL A 39 -16.20 11.12 -1.87
N ARG A 40 -15.02 11.57 -1.44
CA ARG A 40 -14.84 12.14 -0.10
C ARG A 40 -15.59 13.44 0.10
N ASP A 41 -15.40 14.39 -0.81
CA ASP A 41 -15.67 15.79 -0.58
C ASP A 41 -17.02 16.24 -1.13
N ASP A 42 -17.50 15.63 -2.23
CA ASP A 42 -18.68 16.10 -2.97
C ASP A 42 -19.91 15.19 -2.80
N VAL A 43 -19.75 13.86 -2.83
CA VAL A 43 -20.87 12.91 -2.71
C VAL A 43 -21.77 13.15 -1.49
N PRO A 44 -21.22 13.38 -0.27
CA PRO A 44 -22.06 13.64 0.90
C PRO A 44 -23.00 14.84 0.71
N ASP A 45 -22.56 15.86 -0.01
CA ASP A 45 -23.36 17.06 -0.25
C ASP A 45 -24.41 16.84 -1.34
N LEU A 46 -24.16 15.90 -2.25
CA LEU A 46 -25.08 15.43 -3.29
C LEU A 46 -25.97 14.27 -2.81
N LEU A 47 -26.06 14.06 -1.49
CA LEU A 47 -26.72 12.88 -0.94
C LEU A 47 -28.21 12.80 -1.30
N TRP A 48 -28.90 13.95 -1.38
CA TRP A 48 -30.33 13.97 -1.70
C TRP A 48 -30.65 13.37 -3.07
N PRO A 49 -30.06 13.84 -4.20
CA PRO A 49 -30.28 13.21 -5.49
C PRO A 49 -29.79 11.76 -5.55
N VAL A 50 -28.68 11.43 -4.87
CA VAL A 50 -28.17 10.05 -4.79
C VAL A 50 -29.21 9.11 -4.15
N LEU A 51 -29.80 9.50 -3.02
CA LEU A 51 -30.78 8.68 -2.31
C LEU A 51 -32.09 8.54 -3.08
N VAL A 52 -32.57 9.61 -3.72
CA VAL A 52 -33.79 9.54 -4.54
C VAL A 52 -33.60 8.61 -5.73
N MET A 53 -32.46 8.68 -6.43
CA MET A 53 -32.17 7.75 -7.52
C MET A 53 -32.01 6.31 -7.00
N ALA A 54 -31.39 6.13 -5.82
CA ALA A 54 -31.28 4.83 -5.19
C ALA A 54 -32.64 4.23 -4.87
N ASP A 55 -33.59 5.03 -4.38
CA ASP A 55 -34.93 4.59 -4.00
C ASP A 55 -35.84 4.35 -5.20
N THR A 56 -35.80 5.24 -6.19
CA THR A 56 -36.81 5.32 -7.26
C THR A 56 -36.29 4.93 -8.66
N GLY A 57 -34.98 4.78 -8.81
CA GLY A 57 -34.27 4.44 -10.06
C GLY A 57 -33.64 5.66 -10.77
N PRO A 58 -32.60 5.44 -11.60
CA PRO A 58 -31.80 6.52 -12.18
C PRO A 58 -32.57 7.43 -13.15
N ASN A 59 -33.58 6.89 -13.86
CA ASN A 59 -34.40 7.66 -14.79
C ASN A 59 -35.23 8.77 -14.10
N ARG A 60 -35.43 8.66 -12.79
CA ARG A 60 -36.16 9.63 -11.97
C ARG A 60 -35.34 10.89 -11.67
N VAL A 61 -34.07 10.94 -12.05
CA VAL A 61 -33.28 12.18 -12.02
C VAL A 61 -33.95 13.32 -12.81
N MET A 62 -34.75 12.99 -13.83
CA MET A 62 -35.51 14.00 -14.57
C MET A 62 -36.58 14.70 -13.72
N ASP A 63 -37.00 14.11 -12.60
CA ASP A 63 -37.90 14.75 -11.65
C ASP A 63 -37.19 15.88 -10.88
N PHE A 64 -35.88 15.76 -10.62
CA PHE A 64 -35.08 16.90 -10.15
C PHE A 64 -35.03 18.02 -11.17
N VAL A 65 -34.87 17.70 -12.46
CA VAL A 65 -34.85 18.69 -13.53
C VAL A 65 -36.18 19.45 -13.62
N ARG A 66 -37.31 18.77 -13.39
CA ARG A 66 -38.63 19.40 -13.31
C ARG A 66 -38.79 20.23 -12.05
N TRP A 67 -38.30 19.73 -10.92
CA TRP A 67 -38.28 20.47 -9.66
C TRP A 67 -37.47 21.76 -9.77
N GLN A 68 -36.25 21.72 -10.33
CA GLN A 68 -35.43 22.90 -10.63
C GLN A 68 -36.24 23.93 -11.41
N LYS A 69 -36.94 23.51 -12.47
CA LYS A 69 -37.78 24.39 -13.30
C LYS A 69 -38.93 25.02 -12.52
N SER A 70 -39.63 24.25 -11.69
CA SER A 70 -40.70 24.75 -10.83
C SER A 70 -40.17 25.76 -9.80
N VAL A 71 -39.03 25.46 -9.18
CA VAL A 71 -38.39 26.37 -8.21
C VAL A 71 -37.96 27.67 -8.88
N ILE A 72 -37.34 27.61 -10.07
CA ILE A 72 -36.96 28.82 -10.82
C ILE A 72 -38.19 29.68 -11.11
N ALA A 73 -39.32 29.08 -11.48
CA ALA A 73 -40.56 29.79 -11.73
C ALA A 73 -41.15 30.44 -10.47
N ASP A 74 -41.07 29.76 -9.32
CA ASP A 74 -41.58 30.27 -8.04
C ASP A 74 -40.66 31.38 -7.46
N VAL A 75 -39.34 31.29 -7.68
CA VAL A 75 -38.35 32.28 -7.22
C VAL A 75 -38.44 33.59 -8.00
N GLY A 76 -38.69 33.52 -9.32
CA GLY A 76 -38.73 34.71 -10.18
C GLY A 76 -37.44 35.54 -10.09
N ASP A 77 -37.58 36.85 -9.89
CA ASP A 77 -36.45 37.79 -9.77
C ASP A 77 -35.94 37.96 -8.32
N ALA A 78 -36.43 37.15 -7.37
CA ALA A 78 -36.06 37.30 -5.95
C ALA A 78 -34.61 36.92 -5.64
N VAL A 79 -33.98 36.07 -6.48
CA VAL A 79 -32.60 35.62 -6.32
C VAL A 79 -31.85 35.85 -7.64
N PRO A 80 -30.62 36.41 -7.61
CA PRO A 80 -29.83 36.60 -8.82
C PRO A 80 -29.62 35.30 -9.60
N PRO A 81 -29.67 35.30 -10.96
CA PRO A 81 -29.56 34.07 -11.75
C PRO A 81 -28.33 33.20 -11.44
N LYS A 82 -27.17 33.81 -11.20
CA LYS A 82 -25.94 33.05 -10.89
C LYS A 82 -26.01 32.38 -9.52
N GLU A 83 -26.63 33.02 -8.52
CA GLU A 83 -26.83 32.46 -7.18
C GLU A 83 -27.90 31.37 -7.20
N LEU A 84 -29.00 31.58 -7.94
CA LEU A 84 -30.05 30.59 -8.10
C LEU A 84 -29.51 29.32 -8.79
N ALA A 85 -28.68 29.46 -9.83
CA ALA A 85 -28.07 28.31 -10.50
C ALA A 85 -27.14 27.50 -9.58
N ARG A 86 -26.46 28.17 -8.61
CA ARG A 86 -25.67 27.50 -7.57
C ARG A 86 -26.57 26.81 -6.55
N ALA A 87 -27.67 27.44 -6.16
CA ALA A 87 -28.59 26.92 -5.15
C ALA A 87 -29.25 25.58 -5.54
N ILE A 88 -29.48 25.39 -6.83
CA ILE A 88 -30.21 24.22 -7.35
C ILE A 88 -29.28 23.20 -8.04
N ASP A 89 -27.98 23.25 -7.76
CA ASP A 89 -26.96 22.40 -8.41
C ASP A 89 -26.96 20.94 -7.95
N GLY A 90 -27.81 20.61 -6.96
CA GLY A 90 -27.95 19.29 -6.34
C GLY A 90 -27.32 19.18 -4.95
N ARG A 91 -26.48 20.15 -4.54
CA ARG A 91 -25.82 20.16 -3.24
C ARG A 91 -26.73 20.69 -2.14
N LEU A 92 -26.77 20.00 -1.01
CA LEU A 92 -27.52 20.42 0.17
C LEU A 92 -26.98 21.74 0.74
N THR A 93 -25.66 21.91 0.81
CA THR A 93 -25.07 23.16 1.33
C THR A 93 -25.38 24.37 0.45
N SER A 94 -25.32 24.22 -0.87
CA SER A 94 -25.59 25.31 -1.81
C SER A 94 -27.08 25.69 -1.79
N LEU A 95 -27.95 24.69 -1.67
CA LEU A 95 -29.38 24.89 -1.49
C LEU A 95 -29.67 25.65 -0.19
N ASP A 96 -29.05 25.25 0.92
CA ASP A 96 -29.26 25.88 2.22
C ASP A 96 -28.73 27.32 2.28
N ALA A 97 -27.56 27.58 1.69
CA ALA A 97 -26.94 28.90 1.69
C ALA A 97 -27.84 29.98 1.07
N VAL A 98 -28.55 29.64 -0.01
CA VAL A 98 -29.41 30.59 -0.74
C VAL A 98 -30.83 30.61 -0.17
N PHE A 99 -31.45 29.44 0.04
CA PHE A 99 -32.84 29.38 0.49
C PHE A 99 -32.99 29.61 1.99
N GLY A 100 -31.99 29.29 2.82
CA GLY A 100 -32.05 29.45 4.27
C GLY A 100 -32.28 30.90 4.73
N SER A 101 -31.95 31.88 3.87
CA SER A 101 -32.24 33.31 4.11
C SER A 101 -33.63 33.75 3.62
N HIS A 102 -34.41 32.85 3.00
CA HIS A 102 -35.68 33.15 2.33
C HIS A 102 -36.79 32.16 2.74
N PRO A 103 -37.42 32.31 3.93
CA PRO A 103 -38.39 31.34 4.46
C PRO A 103 -39.57 31.02 3.53
N ALA A 104 -40.10 32.00 2.79
CA ALA A 104 -41.18 31.78 1.84
C ALA A 104 -40.76 30.90 0.65
N LEU A 105 -39.50 31.01 0.21
CA LEU A 105 -38.93 30.21 -0.87
C LEU A 105 -38.60 28.79 -0.39
N MET A 106 -38.20 28.61 0.88
CA MET A 106 -37.99 27.28 1.48
C MET A 106 -39.26 26.44 1.44
N GLU A 107 -40.38 27.00 1.91
CA GLU A 107 -41.67 26.29 1.92
C GLU A 107 -42.15 25.96 0.50
N SER A 108 -42.02 26.90 -0.44
CA SER A 108 -42.32 26.65 -1.85
C SER A 108 -41.42 25.55 -2.44
N ALA A 109 -40.11 25.62 -2.28
CA ALA A 109 -39.18 24.63 -2.80
C ALA A 109 -39.42 23.23 -2.22
N ARG A 110 -39.74 23.15 -0.93
CA ARG A 110 -40.13 21.91 -0.25
C ARG A 110 -41.45 21.35 -0.78
N ALA A 111 -42.47 22.20 -0.96
CA ALA A 111 -43.75 21.79 -1.53
C ALA A 111 -43.58 21.23 -2.95
N ARG A 112 -42.75 21.88 -3.79
CA ARG A 112 -42.39 21.36 -5.12
C ARG A 112 -41.65 20.03 -5.05
N ALA A 113 -40.77 19.84 -4.07
CA ALA A 113 -40.06 18.58 -3.91
C ALA A 113 -41.03 17.43 -3.58
N HIS A 114 -42.06 17.67 -2.77
CA HIS A 114 -43.14 16.71 -2.55
C HIS A 114 -43.98 16.45 -3.81
N GLU A 115 -44.35 17.50 -4.56
CA GLU A 115 -45.13 17.39 -5.82
C GLU A 115 -44.43 16.48 -6.85
N HIS A 116 -43.11 16.59 -6.98
CA HIS A 116 -42.30 15.78 -7.90
C HIS A 116 -41.85 14.44 -7.30
N GLY A 117 -42.24 14.11 -6.07
CA GLY A 117 -41.90 12.84 -5.42
C GLY A 117 -40.42 12.68 -5.07
N LEU A 118 -39.73 13.79 -4.77
CA LEU A 118 -38.30 13.82 -4.41
C LEU A 118 -38.05 13.66 -2.90
N LEU A 119 -39.11 13.57 -2.11
CA LEU A 119 -39.05 13.37 -0.65
C LEU A 119 -39.86 12.12 -0.23
N PRO A 120 -39.54 10.92 -0.75
CA PRO A 120 -40.14 9.69 -0.25
C PRO A 120 -39.66 9.42 1.19
N GLU A 121 -40.49 8.75 1.99
CA GLU A 121 -40.24 8.55 3.43
C GLU A 121 -38.90 7.87 3.71
N ALA A 122 -38.49 6.93 2.85
CA ALA A 122 -37.19 6.25 2.99
C ALA A 122 -36.00 7.20 2.84
N VAL A 123 -36.07 8.16 1.91
CA VAL A 123 -35.03 9.18 1.70
C VAL A 123 -35.02 10.18 2.86
N VAL A 124 -36.20 10.64 3.28
CA VAL A 124 -36.35 11.55 4.42
C VAL A 124 -35.78 10.92 5.70
N GLY A 125 -36.12 9.66 5.97
CA GLY A 125 -35.61 8.92 7.13
C GLY A 125 -34.09 8.80 7.15
N VAL A 126 -33.44 8.56 6.00
CA VAL A 126 -31.97 8.54 5.91
C VAL A 126 -31.37 9.91 6.19
N LEU A 127 -31.90 10.97 5.59
CA LEU A 127 -31.37 12.32 5.79
C LEU A 127 -31.54 12.79 7.25
N ARG A 128 -32.59 12.35 7.95
CA ARG A 128 -32.84 12.64 9.37
C ARG A 128 -31.88 11.96 10.33
N VAL A 129 -31.06 11.00 9.89
CA VAL A 129 -30.00 10.39 10.72
C VAL A 129 -28.93 11.42 11.09
N TYR A 130 -28.74 12.46 10.26
CA TYR A 130 -27.67 13.42 10.41
C TYR A 130 -28.19 14.72 11.03
N PRO A 131 -27.87 15.03 12.31
CA PRO A 131 -28.43 16.18 13.01
C PRO A 131 -28.01 17.53 12.40
N ASP A 132 -26.82 17.60 11.84
CA ASP A 132 -26.24 18.82 11.27
C ASP A 132 -26.29 18.85 9.72
N ALA A 133 -27.14 18.01 9.11
CA ALA A 133 -27.31 18.01 7.64
C ALA A 133 -27.69 19.40 7.13
N PRO A 134 -27.06 19.92 6.06
CA PRO A 134 -27.52 21.14 5.42
C PRO A 134 -28.93 20.99 4.85
N ALA A 135 -29.66 22.11 4.74
CA ALA A 135 -31.03 22.16 4.22
C ALA A 135 -32.03 21.29 4.98
N ARG A 136 -31.92 21.18 6.32
CA ARG A 136 -32.85 20.41 7.17
C ARG A 136 -34.31 20.80 6.98
N TRP A 137 -34.57 22.03 6.57
CA TRP A 137 -35.92 22.52 6.28
C TRP A 137 -36.64 21.69 5.20
N LEU A 138 -35.92 20.97 4.33
CA LEU A 138 -36.52 20.00 3.40
C LEU A 138 -37.22 18.84 4.12
N ILE A 139 -36.62 18.35 5.20
CA ILE A 139 -36.98 17.09 5.87
C ILE A 139 -37.58 17.28 7.27
N GLY A 140 -37.48 18.47 7.85
CA GLY A 140 -37.88 18.79 9.22
C GLY A 140 -36.70 18.78 10.21
N THR A 141 -36.95 19.22 11.44
CA THR A 141 -35.91 19.39 12.48
C THR A 141 -35.66 18.13 13.30
N ASP A 142 -36.55 17.15 13.25
CA ASP A 142 -36.43 15.93 14.05
C ASP A 142 -35.28 15.04 13.55
N THR A 143 -34.56 14.44 14.50
CA THR A 143 -33.49 13.48 14.21
C THR A 143 -34.00 12.09 14.50
N GLU A 144 -33.70 11.14 13.62
CA GLU A 144 -34.12 9.75 13.74
C GLU A 144 -32.93 8.81 13.89
N PRO A 145 -33.05 7.71 14.63
CA PRO A 145 -32.00 6.71 14.69
C PRO A 145 -31.84 6.03 13.33
N ALA A 146 -30.60 5.65 12.99
CA ALA A 146 -30.33 4.88 11.78
C ALA A 146 -31.07 3.54 11.81
N THR A 147 -31.86 3.27 10.77
CA THR A 147 -32.52 1.98 10.56
C THR A 147 -31.73 1.13 9.57
N GLN A 148 -31.85 -0.20 9.66
CA GLN A 148 -31.16 -1.09 8.70
C GLN A 148 -31.58 -0.82 7.25
N THR A 149 -32.88 -0.56 7.03
CA THR A 149 -33.40 -0.20 5.70
C THR A 149 -32.77 1.10 5.18
N GLY A 150 -32.64 2.11 6.04
CA GLY A 150 -31.98 3.37 5.68
C GLY A 150 -30.49 3.20 5.37
N VAL A 151 -29.77 2.42 6.19
CA VAL A 151 -28.36 2.07 5.97
C VAL A 151 -28.20 1.32 4.64
N ASN A 152 -29.09 0.40 4.31
CA ASN A 152 -29.07 -0.34 3.04
C ASN A 152 -29.32 0.59 1.84
N LEU A 153 -30.29 1.52 1.95
CA LEU A 153 -30.57 2.51 0.91
C LEU A 153 -29.37 3.41 0.65
N LEU A 154 -28.75 3.92 1.73
CA LEU A 154 -27.54 4.74 1.67
C LEU A 154 -26.37 3.98 1.04
N SER A 155 -26.13 2.74 1.49
CA SER A 155 -25.04 1.91 0.97
C SER A 155 -25.23 1.62 -0.51
N ARG A 156 -26.46 1.29 -0.94
CA ARG A 156 -26.79 1.10 -2.36
C ARG A 156 -26.53 2.39 -3.14
N GLY A 157 -27.04 3.53 -2.68
CA GLY A 157 -26.82 4.82 -3.35
C GLY A 157 -25.34 5.14 -3.53
N LEU A 158 -24.52 4.92 -2.52
CA LEU A 158 -23.07 5.12 -2.62
C LEU A 158 -22.41 4.11 -3.57
N LEU A 159 -22.76 2.83 -3.48
CA LEU A 159 -22.22 1.79 -4.37
C LEU A 159 -22.52 2.07 -5.84
N GLU A 160 -23.76 2.45 -6.17
CA GLU A 160 -24.16 2.72 -7.56
C GLU A 160 -23.43 3.94 -8.12
N VAL A 161 -23.31 5.03 -7.36
CA VAL A 161 -22.67 6.25 -7.87
C VAL A 161 -21.15 6.12 -7.91
N ILE A 162 -20.54 5.29 -7.06
CA ILE A 162 -19.09 5.00 -7.08
C ILE A 162 -18.75 3.95 -8.14
N GLY A 163 -19.60 2.92 -8.31
CA GLY A 163 -19.36 1.77 -9.18
C GLY A 163 -19.86 1.94 -10.61
N GLU A 164 -20.94 2.69 -10.84
CA GLU A 164 -21.55 2.90 -12.15
C GLU A 164 -21.38 4.36 -12.62
N GLY A 165 -20.51 4.57 -13.61
CA GLY A 165 -20.20 5.91 -14.13
C GLY A 165 -21.41 6.67 -14.71
N HIS A 166 -22.51 5.98 -15.02
CA HIS A 166 -23.76 6.60 -15.43
C HIS A 166 -24.42 7.38 -14.29
N TRP A 167 -24.52 6.80 -13.09
CA TRP A 167 -25.10 7.46 -11.92
C TRP A 167 -24.30 8.68 -11.50
N GLU A 168 -22.97 8.56 -11.51
CA GLU A 168 -22.07 9.69 -11.27
C GLU A 168 -22.36 10.83 -12.23
N ALA A 169 -22.48 10.54 -13.52
CA ALA A 169 -22.76 11.54 -14.54
C ALA A 169 -24.14 12.18 -14.36
N LEU A 170 -25.18 11.40 -14.03
CA LEU A 170 -26.52 11.92 -13.79
C LEU A 170 -26.55 12.95 -12.65
N VAL A 171 -25.95 12.61 -11.50
CA VAL A 171 -25.90 13.51 -10.34
C VAL A 171 -25.10 14.76 -10.67
N LYS A 172 -23.93 14.63 -11.30
CA LYS A 172 -23.10 15.77 -11.69
C LYS A 172 -23.76 16.66 -12.76
N CYS A 173 -24.64 16.10 -13.59
CA CYS A 173 -25.34 16.84 -14.64
C CYS A 173 -26.42 17.78 -14.10
N LEU A 174 -26.87 17.61 -12.84
CA LEU A 174 -27.83 18.52 -12.19
C LEU A 174 -27.32 19.97 -12.19
N THR A 175 -26.02 20.17 -11.97
CA THR A 175 -25.37 21.48 -12.04
C THR A 175 -25.51 22.11 -13.43
N ILE A 176 -25.25 21.33 -14.49
CA ILE A 176 -25.35 21.81 -15.87
C ILE A 176 -26.81 22.14 -16.20
N TRP A 177 -27.76 21.26 -15.87
CA TRP A 177 -29.17 21.48 -16.11
C TRP A 177 -29.70 22.73 -15.38
N GLY A 178 -29.32 22.92 -14.11
CA GLY A 178 -29.64 24.13 -13.36
C GLY A 178 -29.12 25.40 -14.05
N MET A 179 -27.85 25.41 -14.44
CA MET A 179 -27.26 26.55 -15.16
C MET A 179 -27.93 26.83 -16.50
N VAL A 180 -28.32 25.79 -17.25
CA VAL A 180 -29.01 25.92 -18.53
C VAL A 180 -30.42 26.49 -18.33
N GLN A 181 -31.18 25.98 -17.36
CA GLN A 181 -32.54 26.44 -17.10
C GLN A 181 -32.58 27.90 -16.61
N VAL A 182 -31.59 28.30 -15.81
CA VAL A 182 -31.47 29.69 -15.34
C VAL A 182 -30.86 30.62 -16.40
N GLY A 183 -30.28 30.07 -17.47
CA GLY A 183 -29.73 30.85 -18.59
C GLY A 183 -28.32 31.41 -18.34
N VAL A 184 -27.56 30.83 -17.41
CA VAL A 184 -26.18 31.24 -17.07
C VAL A 184 -25.11 30.32 -17.65
N PHE A 185 -25.49 29.17 -18.21
CA PHE A 185 -24.57 28.24 -18.85
C PHE A 185 -23.93 28.84 -20.10
N LYS A 186 -22.60 28.88 -20.16
CA LYS A 186 -21.82 29.38 -21.30
C LYS A 186 -20.73 28.38 -21.67
N THR A 187 -20.69 27.97 -22.94
CA THR A 187 -19.58 27.20 -23.51
C THR A 187 -19.35 27.63 -24.95
N SER A 188 -18.08 27.68 -25.37
CA SER A 188 -17.71 27.89 -26.78
C SER A 188 -17.65 26.57 -27.57
N ASP A 189 -17.79 25.43 -26.90
CA ASP A 189 -17.72 24.10 -27.52
C ASP A 189 -19.10 23.67 -28.02
N SER A 190 -19.33 23.79 -29.32
CA SER A 190 -20.59 23.35 -29.96
C SER A 190 -20.79 21.83 -29.86
N ALA A 191 -19.70 21.05 -29.85
CA ALA A 191 -19.77 19.59 -29.75
C ALA A 191 -20.26 19.15 -28.36
N MET A 192 -19.84 19.85 -27.30
CA MET A 192 -20.37 19.66 -25.95
C MET A 192 -21.90 19.84 -25.91
N ILE A 193 -22.43 20.89 -26.54
CA ILE A 193 -23.87 21.18 -26.56
C ILE A 193 -24.64 20.08 -27.30
N GLU A 194 -24.15 19.64 -28.46
CA GLU A 194 -24.80 18.60 -29.26
C GLU A 194 -24.92 17.27 -28.49
N VAL A 195 -23.87 16.93 -27.74
CA VAL A 195 -23.80 15.72 -26.93
C VAL A 195 -24.75 15.79 -25.73
N LEU A 196 -24.73 16.90 -24.99
CA LEU A 196 -25.52 17.04 -23.77
C LEU A 196 -27.02 17.24 -24.03
N ARG A 197 -27.40 17.76 -25.20
CA ARG A 197 -28.81 18.02 -25.55
C ARG A 197 -29.71 16.78 -25.44
N LYS A 198 -29.16 15.59 -25.74
CA LYS A 198 -29.91 14.33 -25.76
C LYS A 198 -29.70 13.48 -24.49
N PHE A 199 -28.80 13.90 -23.61
CA PHE A 199 -28.50 13.19 -22.37
C PHE A 199 -29.69 13.31 -21.39
N PRO A 200 -30.10 12.24 -20.68
CA PRO A 200 -29.50 10.90 -20.63
C PRO A 200 -30.14 9.86 -21.58
N ASN A 201 -31.07 10.27 -22.44
CA ASN A 201 -32.02 9.39 -23.11
C ASN A 201 -31.54 8.76 -24.42
N ASP A 202 -30.46 9.26 -25.04
CA ASP A 202 -29.93 8.72 -26.29
C ASP A 202 -28.77 7.73 -26.04
N PRO A 203 -28.98 6.42 -26.23
CA PRO A 203 -27.96 5.40 -25.95
C PRO A 203 -26.69 5.56 -26.80
N GLU A 204 -26.80 6.09 -28.03
CA GLU A 204 -25.67 6.23 -28.96
C GLU A 204 -24.69 7.31 -28.50
N THR A 205 -25.20 8.36 -27.87
CA THR A 205 -24.39 9.51 -27.43
C THR A 205 -24.10 9.50 -25.93
N ARG A 206 -24.77 8.63 -25.17
CA ARG A 206 -24.72 8.56 -23.70
C ARG A 206 -23.30 8.47 -23.15
N ALA A 207 -22.50 7.49 -23.58
CA ALA A 207 -21.13 7.31 -23.04
C ALA A 207 -20.25 8.56 -23.26
N ARG A 208 -20.41 9.23 -24.40
CA ARG A 208 -19.70 10.47 -24.71
C ARG A 208 -20.20 11.63 -23.83
N ALA A 209 -21.51 11.72 -23.60
CA ALA A 209 -22.10 12.71 -22.71
C ALA A 209 -21.62 12.54 -21.27
N GLU A 210 -21.62 11.31 -20.76
CA GLU A 210 -21.13 11.02 -19.41
C GLU A 210 -19.67 11.42 -19.21
N ALA A 211 -18.81 11.14 -20.20
CA ALA A 211 -17.42 11.55 -20.17
C ALA A 211 -17.27 13.08 -20.12
N VAL A 212 -18.06 13.81 -20.93
CA VAL A 212 -18.10 15.27 -20.94
C VAL A 212 -18.57 15.83 -19.59
N VAL A 213 -19.62 15.27 -18.98
CA VAL A 213 -20.11 15.70 -17.67
C VAL A 213 -19.04 15.49 -16.59
N ARG A 214 -18.44 14.30 -16.51
CA ARG A 214 -17.41 14.00 -15.51
C ARG A 214 -16.16 14.88 -15.67
N ALA A 215 -15.73 15.14 -16.91
CA ALA A 215 -14.60 16.04 -17.18
C ALA A 215 -14.92 17.49 -16.79
N SER A 216 -16.16 17.96 -17.04
CA SER A 216 -16.58 19.33 -16.73
C SER A 216 -16.67 19.59 -15.23
N TRP A 217 -16.90 18.56 -14.41
CA TRP A 217 -17.01 18.69 -12.95
C TRP A 217 -15.79 19.37 -12.31
N GLY A 218 -14.58 18.92 -12.69
CA GLY A 218 -13.33 19.51 -12.19
C GLY A 218 -13.17 20.97 -12.61
N SER A 219 -13.60 21.32 -13.83
CA SER A 219 -13.58 22.69 -14.33
C SER A 219 -14.53 23.61 -13.56
N PHE A 220 -15.76 23.16 -13.27
CA PHE A 220 -16.70 23.92 -12.46
C PHE A 220 -16.20 24.11 -11.03
N ARG A 221 -15.63 23.05 -10.43
CA ARG A 221 -15.01 23.13 -9.11
C ARG A 221 -13.89 24.15 -9.06
N GLY A 222 -12.96 24.10 -10.03
CA GLY A 222 -11.86 25.05 -10.13
C GLY A 222 -12.32 26.49 -10.36
N LEU A 223 -13.35 26.71 -11.19
CA LEU A 223 -13.94 28.03 -11.41
C LEU A 223 -14.53 28.61 -10.12
N ASN A 224 -15.35 27.85 -9.40
CA ASN A 224 -15.92 28.32 -8.14
C ASN A 224 -14.84 28.62 -7.09
N GLN A 225 -13.83 27.74 -6.94
CA GLN A 225 -12.69 27.99 -6.05
C GLN A 225 -11.85 29.21 -6.44
N SER A 226 -11.76 29.52 -7.74
CA SER A 226 -11.04 30.70 -8.20
C SER A 226 -11.79 32.01 -7.92
N GLU A 227 -13.12 31.98 -7.91
CA GLU A 227 -13.96 33.12 -7.57
C GLU A 227 -14.08 33.32 -6.06
N ASP A 228 -14.17 32.22 -5.32
CA ASP A 228 -14.27 32.18 -3.87
C ASP A 228 -13.47 30.98 -3.33
N PRO A 229 -12.28 31.21 -2.73
CA PRO A 229 -11.46 30.14 -2.18
C PRO A 229 -12.14 29.30 -1.09
N GLU A 230 -13.12 29.86 -0.38
CA GLU A 230 -13.84 29.21 0.74
C GLU A 230 -15.15 28.54 0.28
N TYR A 231 -15.46 28.58 -1.02
CA TYR A 231 -16.74 28.12 -1.59
C TYR A 231 -17.15 26.71 -1.13
N TYR A 232 -16.18 25.79 -0.99
CA TYR A 232 -16.44 24.39 -0.61
C TYR A 232 -16.24 24.09 0.87
N ASP A 233 -15.93 25.08 1.72
CA ASP A 233 -15.62 24.84 3.14
C ASP A 233 -16.80 24.26 3.91
N GLN A 234 -18.02 24.72 3.61
CA GLN A 234 -19.23 24.14 4.22
C GLN A 234 -19.50 22.72 3.72
N SER A 235 -19.32 22.46 2.42
CA SER A 235 -19.43 21.11 1.82
C SER A 235 -18.43 20.14 2.46
N ILE A 236 -17.18 20.57 2.65
CA ILE A 236 -16.13 19.76 3.28
C ILE A 236 -16.43 19.52 4.76
N ARG A 237 -16.94 20.52 5.49
CA ARG A 237 -17.37 20.35 6.89
C ARG A 237 -18.50 19.32 6.99
N TRP A 238 -19.50 19.43 6.12
CA TRP A 238 -20.60 18.48 6.04
C TRP A 238 -20.11 17.07 5.70
N ALA A 239 -19.23 16.91 4.70
CA ALA A 239 -18.64 15.63 4.35
C ALA A 239 -17.94 14.96 5.55
N ARG A 240 -17.16 15.72 6.33
CA ARG A 240 -16.51 15.19 7.55
C ARG A 240 -17.52 14.67 8.57
N GLN A 241 -18.62 15.39 8.79
CA GLN A 241 -19.69 14.96 9.68
C GLN A 241 -20.39 13.70 9.15
N PHE A 242 -20.76 13.68 7.87
CA PHE A 242 -21.39 12.52 7.23
C PHE A 242 -20.56 11.24 7.41
N TRP A 243 -19.26 11.28 7.09
CA TRP A 243 -18.37 10.14 7.26
C TRP A 243 -18.16 9.78 8.75
N GLY A 244 -18.09 10.79 9.63
CA GLY A 244 -18.00 10.59 11.07
C GLY A 244 -19.23 9.87 11.64
N VAL A 245 -20.44 10.30 11.29
CA VAL A 245 -21.69 9.66 11.72
C VAL A 245 -21.75 8.22 11.21
N ASN A 246 -21.41 7.98 9.94
CA ASN A 246 -21.39 6.64 9.34
C ASN A 246 -20.45 5.67 10.07
N SER A 247 -19.32 6.17 10.59
CA SER A 247 -18.38 5.37 11.39
C SER A 247 -18.94 4.93 12.75
N ILE A 248 -19.94 5.65 13.28
CA ILE A 248 -20.60 5.34 14.56
C ILE A 248 -21.78 4.39 14.34
N ILE A 249 -22.58 4.61 13.30
CA ILE A 249 -23.81 3.85 13.06
C ILE A 249 -23.58 2.50 12.39
N THR A 250 -22.40 2.27 11.79
CA THR A 250 -22.06 0.99 11.17
C THR A 250 -20.66 0.52 11.55
N ALA A 251 -20.49 -0.80 11.71
CA ALA A 251 -19.21 -1.40 12.02
C ALA A 251 -18.32 -1.55 10.77
N CYS A 252 -17.01 -1.67 10.99
CA CYS A 252 -16.09 -2.02 9.91
C CYS A 252 -16.39 -3.44 9.41
N VAL A 253 -16.36 -3.64 8.09
CA VAL A 253 -16.58 -4.95 7.47
C VAL A 253 -15.27 -5.43 6.88
N ARG A 254 -14.91 -6.69 7.17
CA ARG A 254 -13.70 -7.34 6.66
C ARG A 254 -14.06 -8.17 5.43
N GLU A 255 -13.15 -8.30 4.48
CA GLU A 255 -13.40 -9.08 3.26
C GLU A 255 -13.76 -10.55 3.56
N ARG A 256 -13.07 -11.16 4.53
CA ARG A 256 -13.37 -12.54 4.98
C ARG A 256 -14.79 -12.71 5.52
N SER A 257 -15.37 -11.68 6.13
CA SER A 257 -16.75 -11.71 6.64
C SER A 257 -17.77 -11.74 5.50
N LEU A 258 -17.41 -11.23 4.32
CA LEU A 258 -18.25 -11.30 3.12
C LEU A 258 -18.11 -12.66 2.43
N LYS A 259 -16.88 -13.17 2.29
CA LYS A 259 -16.63 -14.49 1.66
C LYS A 259 -17.18 -15.67 2.47
N GLY A 260 -17.05 -15.63 3.80
CA GLY A 260 -17.60 -16.66 4.68
C GLY A 260 -19.14 -16.76 4.68
N ALA A 261 -19.84 -15.74 4.15
CA ALA A 261 -21.29 -15.80 3.94
C ALA A 261 -21.68 -16.59 2.67
N GLU A 262 -20.77 -16.74 1.69
CA GLU A 262 -20.99 -17.52 0.47
C GLU A 262 -20.59 -19.00 0.61
N GLU A 263 -19.77 -19.35 1.61
CA GLU A 263 -19.22 -20.71 1.80
C GLU A 263 -20.04 -21.62 2.74
N THR A 264 -21.35 -21.37 2.91
CA THR A 264 -22.26 -22.40 3.48
C THR A 264 -22.78 -23.34 2.39
N LYS A 265 -21.86 -24.07 1.74
CA LYS A 265 -22.16 -25.35 1.10
C LYS A 265 -21.42 -26.45 1.88
N PRO A 266 -22.10 -27.51 2.34
CA PRO A 266 -21.41 -28.60 3.04
C PRO A 266 -20.47 -29.29 2.06
N ALA A 267 -19.17 -29.22 2.34
CA ALA A 267 -18.17 -30.08 1.71
C ALA A 267 -18.39 -31.51 2.23
N ASN A 268 -19.22 -32.27 1.53
CA ASN A 268 -19.19 -33.73 1.59
C ASN A 268 -18.39 -34.25 0.38
N ASP A 269 -17.60 -35.28 0.68
CA ASP A 269 -16.97 -36.25 -0.22
C ASP A 269 -15.58 -35.89 -0.76
N ALA A 270 -14.57 -35.96 0.12
CA ALA A 270 -13.23 -36.38 -0.27
C ALA A 270 -13.12 -37.90 0.00
N ALA A 271 -13.17 -38.69 -1.08
CA ALA A 271 -12.86 -40.11 -1.08
C ALA A 271 -11.34 -40.36 -0.89
N PRO A 272 -10.92 -41.50 -0.32
CA PRO A 272 -9.52 -41.82 -0.11
C PRO A 272 -8.92 -42.52 -1.35
N GLY A 273 -7.72 -42.09 -1.76
CA GLY A 273 -6.89 -42.79 -2.75
C GLY A 273 -5.74 -41.89 -3.21
N GLY A 274 -4.50 -42.35 -3.37
CA GLY A 274 -3.89 -43.65 -3.11
C GLY A 274 -2.38 -43.40 -2.90
N GLU A 275 -1.74 -44.29 -2.16
CA GLU A 275 -0.29 -44.29 -1.94
C GLU A 275 0.40 -44.78 -3.22
N ASP A 276 1.09 -43.89 -3.92
CA ASP A 276 2.13 -44.29 -4.87
C ASP A 276 3.48 -44.40 -4.11
N PRO A 277 4.29 -45.43 -4.37
CA PRO A 277 5.57 -45.61 -3.68
C PRO A 277 6.60 -44.57 -4.15
N PRO A 278 7.46 -44.05 -3.25
CA PRO A 278 8.42 -43.03 -3.62
C PRO A 278 9.50 -43.60 -4.54
N ALA A 279 9.77 -42.89 -5.64
CA ALA A 279 10.96 -43.08 -6.45
C ALA A 279 12.21 -42.68 -5.65
N PRO A 280 13.35 -43.37 -5.81
CA PRO A 280 14.55 -43.08 -5.05
C PRO A 280 15.29 -41.86 -5.63
N GLY A 281 15.46 -40.80 -4.82
CA GLY A 281 16.61 -39.89 -4.96
C GLY A 281 16.40 -38.50 -5.56
N GLY A 282 15.26 -37.83 -5.36
CA GLY A 282 15.10 -36.42 -5.71
C GLY A 282 14.41 -35.61 -4.58
N TYR A 283 14.88 -34.40 -4.31
CA TYR A 283 14.21 -33.49 -3.38
C TYR A 283 12.82 -33.13 -3.94
N SER A 284 11.76 -33.30 -3.16
CA SER A 284 10.41 -32.87 -3.53
C SER A 284 10.17 -31.39 -3.16
N ASP A 285 9.04 -30.83 -3.56
CA ASP A 285 8.62 -29.49 -3.15
C ASP A 285 8.20 -29.37 -1.68
N GLN A 286 8.35 -30.44 -0.90
CA GLN A 286 8.06 -30.43 0.52
C GLN A 286 9.05 -29.55 1.30
N PRO A 287 8.61 -28.87 2.37
CA PRO A 287 9.50 -28.00 3.14
C PRO A 287 10.69 -28.68 3.81
N GLU A 288 10.49 -29.92 4.24
CA GLU A 288 11.52 -30.73 4.87
C GLU A 288 12.69 -30.98 3.91
N ASP A 289 12.39 -31.22 2.63
CA ASP A 289 13.37 -31.45 1.58
C ASP A 289 14.16 -30.18 1.24
N LYS A 290 13.50 -29.01 1.21
CA LYS A 290 14.16 -27.72 0.97
C LYS A 290 15.11 -27.32 2.10
N ARG A 291 14.72 -27.55 3.35
CA ARG A 291 15.62 -27.36 4.50
C ARG A 291 16.80 -28.32 4.44
N GLN A 292 16.56 -29.59 4.13
CA GLN A 292 17.63 -30.59 4.01
C GLN A 292 18.61 -30.20 2.90
N LEU A 293 18.12 -29.77 1.75
CA LEU A 293 18.94 -29.27 0.65
C LEU A 293 19.85 -28.12 1.07
N ALA A 294 19.34 -27.14 1.83
CA ALA A 294 20.16 -26.05 2.36
C ALA A 294 21.21 -26.51 3.38
N MET A 295 20.88 -27.53 4.19
CA MET A 295 21.84 -28.16 5.11
C MET A 295 22.94 -28.91 4.36
N ASP A 296 22.59 -29.66 3.31
CA ASP A 296 23.54 -30.41 2.49
C ASP A 296 24.50 -29.45 1.79
N LEU A 297 23.99 -28.35 1.22
CA LEU A 297 24.83 -27.27 0.65
C LEU A 297 25.79 -26.67 1.68
N ALA A 298 25.31 -26.39 2.89
CA ALA A 298 26.15 -25.86 3.96
C ALA A 298 27.21 -26.86 4.44
N SER A 299 26.86 -28.15 4.49
CA SER A 299 27.78 -29.23 4.82
C SER A 299 28.86 -29.36 3.75
N SER A 300 28.50 -29.35 2.47
CA SER A 300 29.45 -29.39 1.35
C SER A 300 30.39 -28.19 1.35
N PHE A 301 29.89 -27.00 1.67
CA PHE A 301 30.73 -25.81 1.81
C PHE A 301 31.75 -25.97 2.96
N ALA A 302 31.32 -26.46 4.11
CA ALA A 302 32.21 -26.73 5.25
C ALA A 302 33.26 -27.80 4.91
N GLU A 303 32.83 -28.93 4.33
CA GLU A 303 33.71 -30.02 3.91
C GLU A 303 34.77 -29.57 2.91
N ALA A 304 34.40 -28.77 1.90
CA ALA A 304 35.35 -28.24 0.93
C ALA A 304 36.45 -27.37 1.58
N ILE A 305 36.09 -26.61 2.62
CA ILE A 305 37.05 -25.78 3.37
C ILE A 305 37.91 -26.62 4.31
N GLU A 306 37.35 -27.62 4.97
CA GLU A 306 38.04 -28.47 5.96
C GLU A 306 39.00 -29.48 5.31
N THR A 307 38.69 -29.91 4.08
CA THR A 307 39.52 -30.87 3.33
C THR A 307 40.60 -30.21 2.46
N ALA A 308 40.46 -28.92 2.15
CA ALA A 308 41.46 -28.16 1.42
C ALA A 308 42.62 -27.70 2.33
N PRO A 309 43.84 -27.48 1.78
CA PRO A 309 44.96 -26.92 2.54
C PRO A 309 44.63 -25.53 3.12
N GLN A 310 44.82 -25.36 4.43
CA GLN A 310 44.49 -24.11 5.13
C GLN A 310 45.72 -23.26 5.48
N HIS A 311 45.56 -21.94 5.39
CA HIS A 311 46.60 -20.97 5.76
C HIS A 311 46.52 -20.60 7.25
N LEU A 312 46.85 -21.56 8.12
CA LEU A 312 46.74 -21.42 9.58
C LEU A 312 47.61 -20.30 10.20
N HIS A 313 48.61 -19.79 9.49
CA HIS A 313 49.43 -18.67 9.96
C HIS A 313 48.69 -17.31 9.89
N ASP A 314 47.78 -17.13 8.93
CA ASP A 314 46.98 -15.91 8.78
C ASP A 314 45.53 -16.31 8.39
N PRO A 315 44.77 -16.85 9.34
CA PRO A 315 43.48 -17.49 9.05
C PRO A 315 42.34 -16.49 8.80
N ALA A 316 42.56 -15.20 9.08
CA ALA A 316 41.52 -14.16 9.10
C ALA A 316 40.66 -14.14 7.84
N ARG A 317 41.26 -14.26 6.65
CA ARG A 317 40.54 -14.28 5.38
C ARG A 317 39.56 -15.45 5.30
N GLN A 318 40.02 -16.64 5.68
CA GLN A 318 39.22 -17.85 5.64
C GLN A 318 38.12 -17.81 6.72
N GLU A 319 38.47 -17.46 7.95
CA GLU A 319 37.55 -17.39 9.10
C GLU A 319 36.41 -16.39 8.87
N VAL A 320 36.73 -15.19 8.38
CA VAL A 320 35.72 -14.16 8.11
C VAL A 320 34.81 -14.60 6.96
N THR A 321 35.38 -15.12 5.87
CA THR A 321 34.60 -15.55 4.71
C THR A 321 33.70 -16.73 5.06
N SER A 322 34.24 -17.77 5.68
CA SER A 322 33.46 -18.96 6.08
C SER A 322 32.41 -18.60 7.14
N GLY A 323 32.77 -17.77 8.13
CA GLY A 323 31.84 -17.31 9.16
C GLY A 323 30.65 -16.51 8.60
N LEU A 324 30.90 -15.61 7.64
CA LEU A 324 29.85 -14.85 6.97
C LEU A 324 28.92 -15.75 6.14
N VAL A 325 29.48 -16.69 5.37
CA VAL A 325 28.68 -17.65 4.58
C VAL A 325 27.86 -18.54 5.50
N MET A 326 28.46 -19.08 6.56
CA MET A 326 27.76 -19.95 7.51
C MET A 326 26.69 -19.20 8.31
N ARG A 327 26.88 -17.90 8.60
CA ARG A 327 25.81 -17.06 9.16
C ARG A 327 24.61 -17.01 8.21
N ALA A 328 24.82 -16.72 6.94
CA ALA A 328 23.75 -16.67 5.94
C ALA A 328 23.08 -18.05 5.77
N ALA A 329 23.87 -19.13 5.72
CA ALA A 329 23.36 -20.50 5.62
C ALA A 329 22.46 -20.87 6.79
N ARG A 330 22.90 -20.57 8.03
CA ARG A 330 22.11 -20.83 9.24
C ARG A 330 20.78 -20.09 9.25
N GLU A 331 20.76 -18.86 8.74
CA GLU A 331 19.53 -18.06 8.62
C GLU A 331 18.55 -18.68 7.62
N VAL A 332 19.03 -19.04 6.43
CA VAL A 332 18.23 -19.75 5.41
C VAL A 332 17.70 -21.09 5.96
N ILE A 333 18.55 -21.91 6.56
CA ILE A 333 18.17 -23.21 7.15
C ILE A 333 17.09 -23.04 8.23
N ALA A 334 17.21 -22.01 9.08
CA ALA A 334 16.24 -21.74 10.13
C ALA A 334 14.87 -21.36 9.54
N VAL A 335 14.84 -20.44 8.58
CA VAL A 335 13.59 -20.00 7.94
C VAL A 335 12.95 -21.11 7.10
N LEU A 336 13.74 -21.93 6.41
CA LEU A 336 13.22 -23.10 5.69
C LEU A 336 12.59 -24.16 6.62
N GLY A 337 12.94 -24.16 7.91
CA GLY A 337 12.27 -24.99 8.91
C GLY A 337 10.91 -24.47 9.36
N SER A 338 10.47 -23.32 8.89
CA SER A 338 9.20 -22.70 9.27
C SER A 338 8.51 -22.11 8.04
N PRO A 339 7.71 -22.91 7.30
CA PRO A 339 7.06 -22.50 6.05
C PRO A 339 6.19 -21.24 6.16
N ASP A 340 5.64 -20.95 7.34
CA ASP A 340 4.87 -19.73 7.62
C ASP A 340 5.71 -18.43 7.48
N LEU A 341 7.04 -18.55 7.53
CA LEU A 341 7.97 -17.44 7.33
C LEU A 341 8.34 -17.24 5.85
N TRP A 342 7.86 -18.10 4.95
CA TRP A 342 8.12 -18.02 3.51
C TRP A 342 7.17 -17.01 2.87
N CYS A 343 7.30 -15.77 3.30
CA CYS A 343 6.53 -14.66 2.77
C CYS A 343 7.42 -13.42 2.73
N PHE A 344 6.96 -12.42 2.00
CA PHE A 344 7.73 -11.22 1.76
C PHE A 344 8.11 -10.47 3.06
N GLU A 345 7.19 -10.42 4.04
CA GLU A 345 7.37 -9.70 5.30
C GLU A 345 8.52 -10.29 6.14
N PHE A 346 8.45 -11.58 6.45
CA PHE A 346 9.46 -12.25 7.29
C PHE A 346 10.73 -12.60 6.50
N GLY A 347 10.57 -12.90 5.22
CA GLY A 347 11.65 -13.25 4.30
C GLY A 347 12.55 -12.09 3.87
N ALA A 348 12.09 -10.84 4.03
CA ALA A 348 12.85 -9.65 3.71
C ALA A 348 14.23 -9.61 4.41
N HIS A 349 14.31 -10.09 5.66
CA HIS A 349 15.57 -10.14 6.40
C HIS A 349 16.56 -11.15 5.79
N VAL A 350 16.07 -12.34 5.42
CA VAL A 350 16.88 -13.41 4.81
C VAL A 350 17.50 -12.94 3.50
N GLY A 351 16.68 -12.38 2.60
CA GLY A 351 17.16 -11.84 1.32
C GLY A 351 18.18 -10.72 1.52
N ARG A 352 17.98 -9.88 2.53
CA ARG A 352 18.93 -8.83 2.90
C ARG A 352 20.25 -9.42 3.40
N THR A 353 20.24 -10.38 4.33
CA THR A 353 21.47 -11.01 4.84
C THR A 353 22.29 -11.62 3.70
N LEU A 354 21.64 -12.36 2.79
CA LEU A 354 22.32 -12.97 1.64
C LEU A 354 23.04 -11.93 0.76
N VAL A 355 22.38 -10.81 0.46
CA VAL A 355 22.97 -9.73 -0.34
C VAL A 355 24.06 -8.97 0.41
N GLU A 356 23.86 -8.66 1.70
CA GLU A 356 24.88 -7.98 2.52
C GLU A 356 26.16 -8.82 2.61
N VAL A 357 26.02 -10.13 2.88
CA VAL A 357 27.16 -11.05 2.96
C VAL A 357 27.88 -11.13 1.61
N ARG A 358 27.14 -11.21 0.49
CA ARG A 358 27.76 -11.20 -0.84
C ARG A 358 28.56 -9.92 -1.10
N ILE A 359 28.02 -8.77 -0.73
CA ILE A 359 28.71 -7.48 -0.87
C ILE A 359 29.99 -7.46 -0.02
N TYR A 360 29.93 -7.89 1.24
CA TYR A 360 31.12 -7.90 2.10
C TYR A 360 32.23 -8.80 1.54
N ILE A 361 31.89 -10.02 1.12
CA ILE A 361 32.89 -10.98 0.63
C ILE A 361 33.54 -10.48 -0.66
N GLU A 362 32.75 -10.00 -1.63
CA GLU A 362 33.29 -9.48 -2.90
C GLU A 362 34.08 -8.19 -2.69
N TRP A 363 33.58 -7.28 -1.84
CA TRP A 363 34.27 -6.03 -1.57
C TRP A 363 35.59 -6.26 -0.83
N MET A 364 35.63 -7.11 0.21
CA MET A 364 36.85 -7.44 0.94
C MET A 364 37.87 -8.16 0.06
N ALA A 365 37.44 -8.97 -0.91
CA ALA A 365 38.33 -9.61 -1.88
C ALA A 365 39.03 -8.63 -2.82
N LEU A 366 38.51 -7.39 -2.96
CA LEU A 366 39.16 -6.29 -3.69
C LEU A 366 40.14 -5.49 -2.83
N GLN A 367 40.15 -5.69 -1.50
CA GLN A 367 40.99 -4.95 -0.57
C GLN A 367 42.30 -5.68 -0.25
N ASP A 368 43.17 -5.01 0.51
CA ASP A 368 44.32 -5.67 1.14
C ASP A 368 43.89 -6.73 2.15
N HIS A 369 44.70 -7.79 2.29
CA HIS A 369 44.45 -8.89 3.23
C HIS A 369 44.26 -8.42 4.69
N SER A 370 44.84 -7.29 5.10
CA SER A 370 44.66 -6.74 6.44
C SER A 370 43.19 -6.40 6.76
N MET A 371 42.36 -6.17 5.73
CA MET A 371 40.96 -5.80 5.90
C MET A 371 40.15 -6.84 6.68
N TYR A 372 40.47 -8.13 6.52
CA TYR A 372 39.82 -9.21 7.25
C TYR A 372 40.12 -9.13 8.76
N ARG A 373 41.36 -8.77 9.13
CA ARG A 373 41.71 -8.55 10.54
C ARG A 373 41.05 -7.29 11.09
N THR A 374 40.98 -6.21 10.29
CA THR A 374 40.22 -5.01 10.67
C THR A 374 38.75 -5.33 10.94
N TYR A 375 38.14 -6.23 10.16
CA TYR A 375 36.78 -6.71 10.40
C TYR A 375 36.64 -7.44 11.75
N GLN A 376 37.57 -8.36 12.06
CA GLN A 376 37.60 -9.10 13.34
C GLN A 376 37.80 -8.16 14.53
N GLU A 377 38.83 -7.32 14.50
CA GLU A 377 39.15 -6.36 15.58
C GLU A 377 37.99 -5.41 15.84
N TYR A 378 37.32 -4.94 14.78
CA TYR A 378 36.13 -4.11 14.90
C TYR A 378 34.98 -4.86 15.58
N GLY A 379 34.75 -6.13 15.22
CA GLY A 379 33.74 -6.99 15.83
C GLY A 379 33.99 -7.23 17.33
N GLU A 380 35.22 -7.56 17.70
CA GLU A 380 35.66 -7.75 19.09
C GLU A 380 35.49 -6.46 19.91
N GLY A 381 35.82 -5.31 19.33
CA GLY A 381 35.57 -4.00 19.94
C GLY A 381 34.08 -3.68 20.14
N LYS A 382 33.22 -4.03 19.16
CA LYS A 382 31.77 -3.87 19.28
C LYS A 382 31.16 -4.81 20.31
N ALA A 383 31.68 -6.03 20.47
CA ALA A 383 31.24 -6.96 21.51
C ALA A 383 31.46 -6.35 22.91
N LYS A 384 32.64 -5.78 23.16
CA LYS A 384 32.93 -5.02 24.39
C LYS A 384 31.95 -3.87 24.59
N LEU A 385 31.74 -3.04 23.56
CA LEU A 385 30.82 -1.91 23.63
C LEU A 385 29.40 -2.34 23.97
N ASN A 386 28.89 -3.38 23.31
CA ASN A 386 27.53 -3.89 23.52
C ASN A 386 27.35 -4.47 24.93
N ALA A 387 28.35 -5.17 25.46
CA ALA A 387 28.32 -5.65 26.84
C ALA A 387 28.22 -4.47 27.83
N LEU A 388 29.05 -3.43 27.65
CA LEU A 388 29.01 -2.23 28.50
C LEU A 388 27.65 -1.50 28.41
N ILE A 389 27.09 -1.35 27.21
CA ILE A 389 25.75 -0.76 27.03
C ILE A 389 24.69 -1.60 27.77
N ALA A 390 24.76 -2.92 27.67
CA ALA A 390 23.83 -3.80 28.36
C ALA A 390 24.01 -3.80 29.88
N GLU A 391 25.22 -3.55 30.38
CA GLU A 391 25.49 -3.30 31.80
C GLU A 391 24.88 -1.98 32.30
N GLU A 392 24.56 -1.02 31.44
CA GLU A 392 23.86 0.21 31.83
C GLU A 392 22.34 0.03 31.98
N LEU A 393 21.79 -1.13 31.58
CA LEU A 393 20.36 -1.39 31.73
C LEU A 393 19.93 -1.33 33.20
N PRO A 394 18.71 -0.82 33.50
CA PRO A 394 18.18 -0.86 34.86
C PRO A 394 18.11 -2.29 35.39
N ASP A 395 18.34 -2.49 36.70
CA ASP A 395 18.41 -3.84 37.29
C ASP A 395 17.11 -4.66 37.10
N CYS A 396 15.95 -4.01 36.94
CA CYS A 396 14.69 -4.69 36.64
C CYS A 396 14.68 -5.39 35.27
N TYR A 397 15.54 -4.99 34.33
CA TYR A 397 15.72 -5.65 33.03
C TYR A 397 16.85 -6.69 33.04
N LYS A 398 17.74 -6.69 34.05
CA LYS A 398 18.88 -7.60 34.16
C LYS A 398 18.53 -8.91 34.87
N THR A 399 17.63 -9.67 34.26
CA THR A 399 17.35 -11.04 34.68
C THR A 399 18.61 -11.91 34.60
N PRO A 400 18.68 -13.05 35.30
CA PRO A 400 19.84 -13.96 35.23
C PRO A 400 20.22 -14.35 33.79
N ALA A 401 19.23 -14.63 32.93
CA ALA A 401 19.46 -14.95 31.52
C ALA A 401 20.05 -13.78 30.72
N VAL A 402 19.63 -12.54 31.04
CA VAL A 402 20.22 -11.34 30.41
C VAL A 402 21.67 -11.17 30.87
N ARG A 403 21.98 -11.41 32.15
CA ARG A 403 23.36 -11.34 32.66
C ARG A 403 24.27 -12.37 32.00
N GLU A 404 23.80 -13.61 31.85
CA GLU A 404 24.54 -14.65 31.14
C GLU A 404 24.80 -14.25 29.67
N SER A 405 23.82 -13.63 29.00
CA SER A 405 23.99 -13.10 27.65
C SER A 405 25.02 -11.96 27.60
N ILE A 406 25.02 -11.06 28.59
CA ILE A 406 26.02 -9.99 28.73
C ILE A 406 27.42 -10.59 28.87
N ASP A 407 27.58 -11.57 29.77
CA ASP A 407 28.86 -12.24 30.01
C ASP A 407 29.35 -12.97 28.75
N ALA A 408 28.45 -13.64 28.03
CA ALA A 408 28.77 -14.32 26.76
C ALA A 408 29.23 -13.32 25.69
N VAL A 409 28.57 -12.16 25.56
CA VAL A 409 28.98 -11.11 24.63
C VAL A 409 30.30 -10.46 25.06
N ALA A 410 30.52 -10.27 26.36
CA ALA A 410 31.78 -9.72 26.89
C ALA A 410 32.97 -10.63 26.56
N ALA A 411 32.81 -11.96 26.67
CA ALA A 411 33.84 -12.93 26.35
C ALA A 411 34.30 -12.88 24.87
N LEU A 412 33.41 -12.49 23.95
CA LEU A 412 33.74 -12.31 22.53
C LEU A 412 34.67 -11.11 22.27
N SER A 413 34.87 -10.22 23.25
CA SER A 413 35.86 -9.15 23.13
C SER A 413 37.30 -9.64 23.30
N HIS A 414 37.49 -10.90 23.76
CA HIS A 414 38.80 -11.49 24.09
C HIS A 414 39.67 -10.57 24.97
N ASN A 415 39.03 -9.79 25.84
CA ASN A 415 39.67 -8.83 26.73
C ASN A 415 39.90 -9.44 28.12
N ASP A 416 40.32 -10.70 28.17
CA ASP A 416 40.47 -11.49 29.40
C ASP A 416 41.77 -11.18 30.15
N SER A 417 42.64 -10.36 29.57
CA SER A 417 43.78 -9.82 30.30
C SER A 417 43.27 -8.94 31.44
N GLY A 418 43.80 -9.09 32.66
CA GLY A 418 43.47 -8.20 33.79
C GLY A 418 43.79 -6.70 33.57
N ILE A 419 44.21 -6.34 32.35
CA ILE A 419 44.40 -4.99 31.84
C ILE A 419 43.52 -4.86 30.59
N ASP A 420 42.73 -3.80 30.54
CA ASP A 420 41.90 -3.49 29.38
C ASP A 420 42.74 -2.96 28.22
N LEU A 421 42.94 -3.79 27.18
CA LEU A 421 43.73 -3.44 25.99
C LEU A 421 42.85 -3.31 24.73
N ARG A 422 41.56 -3.62 24.83
CA ARG A 422 40.66 -3.67 23.68
C ARG A 422 40.25 -2.26 23.25
N THR A 423 40.64 -1.89 22.02
CA THR A 423 40.18 -0.67 21.36
C THR A 423 38.72 -0.81 20.93
N VAL A 424 37.93 0.24 21.16
CA VAL A 424 36.52 0.31 20.74
C VAL A 424 36.38 1.40 19.69
N ASP A 425 35.86 1.01 18.52
CA ASP A 425 35.52 1.93 17.45
C ASP A 425 34.01 2.20 17.41
N THR A 426 33.62 3.48 17.52
CA THR A 426 32.22 3.91 17.58
C THR A 426 31.64 4.25 16.21
N ARG A 427 32.42 4.17 15.12
CA ARG A 427 31.90 4.35 13.76
C ARG A 427 30.78 3.33 13.46
N ASP A 428 29.99 3.64 12.43
CA ASP A 428 28.88 2.79 11.97
C ASP A 428 29.36 1.60 11.13
N THR A 429 30.58 1.66 10.57
CA THR A 429 31.14 0.63 9.67
C THR A 429 32.62 0.41 9.94
N PHE A 430 33.11 -0.83 9.79
CA PHE A 430 34.51 -1.20 10.01
C PHE A 430 35.47 -0.50 9.02
N ALA A 431 35.04 -0.33 7.78
CA ALA A 431 35.84 0.23 6.70
C ALA A 431 35.73 1.75 6.53
N GLY A 432 34.87 2.43 7.31
CA GLY A 432 34.63 3.87 7.15
C GLY A 432 33.90 4.27 5.85
N VAL A 433 33.38 3.30 5.10
CA VAL A 433 32.53 3.49 3.92
C VAL A 433 31.20 2.76 4.11
N SER A 434 30.13 3.31 3.56
CA SER A 434 28.81 2.69 3.68
C SER A 434 28.71 1.42 2.84
N LEU A 435 27.82 0.49 3.23
CA LEU A 435 27.54 -0.72 2.46
C LEU A 435 27.14 -0.41 1.00
N ARG A 436 26.41 0.70 0.78
CA ARG A 436 26.08 1.16 -0.58
C ARG A 436 27.32 1.45 -1.41
N LYS A 437 28.33 2.09 -0.81
CA LYS A 437 29.59 2.40 -1.49
C LYS A 437 30.41 1.13 -1.73
N MET A 438 30.41 0.19 -0.78
CA MET A 438 31.01 -1.13 -0.98
C MET A 438 30.36 -1.86 -2.16
N ALA A 439 29.03 -1.83 -2.25
CA ALA A 439 28.29 -2.42 -3.37
C ALA A 439 28.61 -1.74 -4.71
N GLU A 440 28.77 -0.42 -4.73
CA GLU A 440 29.18 0.32 -5.93
C GLU A 440 30.59 -0.09 -6.39
N GLU A 441 31.55 -0.14 -5.47
CA GLU A 441 32.94 -0.54 -5.75
C GLU A 441 33.05 -2.01 -6.18
N ALA A 442 32.20 -2.89 -5.65
CA ALA A 442 32.12 -4.31 -6.00
C ALA A 442 31.24 -4.61 -7.24
N GLY A 443 30.62 -3.60 -7.86
CA GLY A 443 29.72 -3.80 -9.02
C GLY A 443 28.37 -4.46 -8.69
N LEU A 444 27.93 -4.41 -7.43
CA LEU A 444 26.71 -5.04 -6.90
C LEU A 444 25.62 -4.03 -6.50
N LEU A 445 25.70 -2.80 -7.02
CA LEU A 445 24.79 -1.71 -6.63
C LEU A 445 23.31 -2.01 -6.92
N ASP A 446 23.02 -2.77 -7.96
CA ASP A 446 21.63 -3.12 -8.31
C ASP A 446 21.04 -4.16 -7.36
N TYR A 447 21.83 -5.16 -6.93
CA TYR A 447 21.45 -6.08 -5.85
C TYR A 447 21.19 -5.35 -4.55
N TYR A 448 22.08 -4.39 -4.20
CA TYR A 448 21.88 -3.54 -3.03
C TYR A 448 20.57 -2.75 -3.14
N ARG A 449 20.28 -2.09 -4.26
CA ARG A 449 19.02 -1.32 -4.43
C ARG A 449 17.79 -2.21 -4.29
N HIS A 450 17.81 -3.39 -4.90
CA HIS A 450 16.67 -4.29 -4.91
C HIS A 450 16.38 -4.84 -3.50
N ALA A 451 17.38 -5.45 -2.84
CA ALA A 451 17.18 -6.05 -1.53
C ALA A 451 17.04 -5.00 -0.42
N TYR A 452 17.89 -3.96 -0.43
CA TYR A 452 18.01 -3.05 0.70
C TYR A 452 16.85 -2.06 0.79
N THR A 453 16.38 -1.50 -0.33
CA THR A 453 15.27 -0.53 -0.28
C THR A 453 14.00 -1.18 0.23
N VAL A 454 13.66 -2.37 -0.28
CA VAL A 454 12.40 -3.01 0.08
C VAL A 454 12.49 -3.67 1.46
N ALA A 455 13.58 -4.41 1.76
CA ALA A 455 13.73 -5.03 3.08
C ALA A 455 13.88 -4.00 4.22
N SER A 456 14.56 -2.86 3.97
CA SER A 456 14.63 -1.79 4.97
C SER A 456 13.27 -1.19 5.26
N GLY A 457 12.41 -1.04 4.25
CA GLY A 457 11.07 -0.52 4.48
C GLY A 457 10.21 -1.44 5.35
N VAL A 458 10.40 -2.77 5.25
CA VAL A 458 9.80 -3.73 6.18
C VAL A 458 10.37 -3.57 7.59
N THR A 459 11.70 -3.59 7.75
CA THR A 459 12.35 -3.49 9.07
C THR A 459 12.07 -2.17 9.80
N HIS A 460 11.90 -1.07 9.06
CA HIS A 460 11.63 0.25 9.62
C HIS A 460 10.15 0.62 9.69
N SER A 461 9.25 -0.33 9.40
CA SER A 461 7.80 -0.10 9.42
C SER A 461 7.38 1.09 8.55
N GLU A 462 7.96 1.20 7.36
CA GLU A 462 7.52 2.19 6.38
C GLU A 462 6.04 1.96 6.03
N TRP A 463 5.30 3.04 5.75
CA TRP A 463 3.85 2.97 5.62
C TRP A 463 3.37 1.94 4.61
N TRP A 464 4.05 1.79 3.47
CA TRP A 464 3.67 0.80 2.45
C TRP A 464 3.75 -0.63 2.98
N SER A 465 4.73 -0.95 3.84
CA SER A 465 4.88 -2.27 4.45
C SER A 465 3.81 -2.51 5.51
N VAL A 466 3.51 -1.48 6.32
CA VAL A 466 2.42 -1.55 7.31
C VAL A 466 1.07 -1.73 6.61
N GLU A 467 0.80 -0.95 5.56
CA GLU A 467 -0.43 -1.06 4.76
C GLU A 467 -0.55 -2.43 4.09
N MET A 468 0.54 -3.00 3.61
CA MET A 468 0.55 -4.30 2.93
C MET A 468 0.39 -5.50 3.88
N HIS A 469 1.04 -5.47 5.04
CA HIS A 469 1.17 -6.65 5.90
C HIS A 469 0.35 -6.59 7.18
N ALA A 470 0.14 -5.39 7.74
CA ALA A 470 -0.53 -5.21 9.04
C ALA A 470 -1.93 -4.61 8.92
N MET A 471 -2.39 -4.26 7.71
CA MET A 471 -3.67 -3.62 7.45
C MET A 471 -4.47 -4.37 6.39
N GLU A 472 -5.79 -4.19 6.40
CA GLU A 472 -6.69 -4.55 5.30
C GLU A 472 -7.69 -3.40 5.05
N ARG A 473 -8.26 -3.34 3.85
CA ARG A 473 -9.27 -2.33 3.53
C ARG A 473 -10.63 -2.73 4.12
N CYS A 474 -11.31 -1.79 4.77
CA CYS A 474 -12.68 -1.99 5.21
C CYS A 474 -13.62 -2.06 4.01
N MET A 475 -14.42 -3.11 3.92
CA MET A 475 -15.38 -3.34 2.83
C MET A 475 -16.71 -2.61 3.03
N ASN A 476 -16.89 -1.92 4.16
CA ASN A 476 -18.07 -1.08 4.36
C ASN A 476 -17.92 0.20 3.52
N ILE A 477 -18.76 0.33 2.49
CA ILE A 477 -18.74 1.49 1.58
C ILE A 477 -18.96 2.82 2.32
N LEU A 478 -19.70 2.79 3.45
CA LEU A 478 -19.94 3.96 4.29
C LEU A 478 -18.68 4.42 5.05
N HIS A 479 -17.61 3.63 5.03
CA HIS A 479 -16.32 3.91 5.67
C HIS A 479 -15.23 4.30 4.67
N ARG A 480 -15.56 4.45 3.38
CA ARG A 480 -14.64 4.87 2.30
C ARG A 480 -13.40 3.99 2.12
N GLY A 481 -13.50 2.71 2.44
CA GLY A 481 -12.37 1.80 2.25
C GLY A 481 -11.14 2.15 3.10
N HIS A 482 -11.35 2.77 4.28
CA HIS A 482 -10.23 3.06 5.19
C HIS A 482 -9.47 1.77 5.56
N LEU A 483 -8.27 1.92 6.10
CA LEU A 483 -7.47 0.78 6.53
C LEU A 483 -7.80 0.43 7.98
N ILE A 484 -7.94 -0.86 8.25
CA ILE A 484 -8.16 -1.42 9.57
C ILE A 484 -7.06 -2.44 9.90
N PRO A 485 -6.68 -2.61 11.18
CA PRO A 485 -5.67 -3.58 11.57
C PRO A 485 -6.06 -5.00 11.14
N SER A 486 -5.13 -5.70 10.51
CA SER A 486 -5.27 -7.10 10.12
C SER A 486 -4.61 -8.02 11.16
N LEU A 487 -5.25 -9.17 11.39
CA LEU A 487 -4.65 -10.30 12.11
C LEU A 487 -4.38 -11.47 11.16
N SER A 488 -4.64 -11.28 9.87
CA SER A 488 -4.38 -12.29 8.85
C SER A 488 -2.88 -12.35 8.63
N LEU A 489 -2.28 -13.50 8.93
CA LEU A 489 -0.94 -13.81 8.46
C LEU A 489 -1.01 -14.34 7.02
N PRO A 490 0.02 -14.13 6.19
CA PRO A 490 0.14 -14.81 4.91
C PRO A 490 -0.04 -16.32 5.12
N VAL A 491 -1.02 -16.92 4.46
CA VAL A 491 -1.28 -18.36 4.52
C VAL A 491 -0.70 -19.01 3.28
N GLY A 492 0.12 -20.04 3.47
CA GLY A 492 0.79 -20.75 2.39
C GLY A 492 2.24 -20.33 2.26
N ALA A 493 3.10 -21.32 2.04
CA ALA A 493 4.53 -21.11 1.89
C ALA A 493 4.83 -20.65 0.47
N ASP A 494 5.48 -19.48 0.31
CA ASP A 494 5.97 -19.04 -1.00
C ASP A 494 7.21 -19.87 -1.38
N VAL A 495 6.95 -20.98 -2.08
CA VAL A 495 7.98 -21.92 -2.53
C VAL A 495 8.98 -21.24 -3.47
N ALA A 496 8.53 -20.34 -4.35
CA ALA A 496 9.42 -19.66 -5.29
C ALA A 496 10.38 -18.72 -4.55
N LEU A 497 9.90 -18.04 -3.49
CA LEU A 497 10.74 -17.24 -2.62
C LEU A 497 11.77 -18.11 -1.88
N ALA A 498 11.34 -19.26 -1.32
CA ALA A 498 12.23 -20.22 -0.68
C ALA A 498 13.33 -20.74 -1.62
N ASP A 499 12.96 -21.12 -2.84
CA ASP A 499 13.89 -21.58 -3.88
C ASP A 499 14.89 -20.48 -4.26
N SER A 500 14.45 -19.22 -4.29
CA SER A 500 15.34 -18.09 -4.56
C SER A 500 16.42 -17.93 -3.49
N TRP A 501 16.10 -18.22 -2.21
CA TRP A 501 17.08 -18.18 -1.12
C TRP A 501 18.09 -19.31 -1.23
N ILE A 502 17.65 -20.53 -1.54
CA ILE A 502 18.53 -21.69 -1.75
C ILE A 502 19.46 -21.44 -2.93
N GLY A 503 18.93 -20.98 -4.07
CA GLY A 503 19.73 -20.64 -5.25
C GLY A 503 20.77 -19.56 -4.96
N THR A 504 20.38 -18.50 -4.24
CA THR A 504 21.28 -17.42 -3.84
C THR A 504 22.34 -17.92 -2.86
N LEU A 505 21.98 -18.79 -1.92
CA LEU A 505 22.92 -19.38 -0.95
C LEU A 505 23.97 -20.25 -1.66
N ASN A 506 23.55 -21.12 -2.58
CA ASN A 506 24.47 -21.93 -3.38
C ASN A 506 25.44 -21.05 -4.19
N ALA A 507 24.92 -20.02 -4.87
CA ALA A 507 25.74 -19.07 -5.63
C ALA A 507 26.72 -18.28 -4.74
N LEU A 508 26.32 -17.95 -3.51
CA LEU A 508 27.17 -17.32 -2.51
C LEU A 508 28.30 -18.26 -2.05
N MET A 509 27.98 -19.52 -1.73
CA MET A 509 28.94 -20.53 -1.31
C MET A 509 30.00 -20.79 -2.38
N ARG A 510 29.56 -21.10 -3.61
CA ARG A 510 30.46 -21.37 -4.73
C ARG A 510 31.40 -20.21 -5.00
N ARG A 511 30.86 -19.00 -5.06
CA ARG A 511 31.70 -17.80 -5.23
C ARG A 511 32.70 -17.63 -4.10
N SER A 512 32.29 -17.88 -2.86
CA SER A 512 33.17 -17.71 -1.70
C SER A 512 34.34 -18.69 -1.74
N LEU A 513 34.10 -19.93 -2.18
CA LEU A 513 35.15 -20.92 -2.43
C LEU A 513 36.11 -20.49 -3.55
N ASP A 514 35.57 -19.97 -4.65
CA ASP A 514 36.38 -19.43 -5.76
C ASP A 514 37.27 -18.27 -5.28
N LEU A 515 36.70 -17.35 -4.50
CA LEU A 515 37.42 -16.21 -3.95
C LEU A 515 38.46 -16.62 -2.92
N LEU A 516 38.24 -17.69 -2.17
CA LEU A 516 39.26 -18.24 -1.27
C LEU A 516 40.37 -18.99 -2.02
N GLY A 517 40.15 -19.34 -3.29
CA GLY A 517 41.06 -20.19 -4.04
C GLY A 517 41.11 -21.61 -3.48
N THR A 518 39.98 -22.09 -2.96
CA THR A 518 39.86 -23.45 -2.42
C THR A 518 40.19 -24.49 -3.50
N ASP A 519 40.88 -25.56 -3.11
CA ASP A 519 41.28 -26.63 -4.03
C ASP A 519 40.08 -27.18 -4.82
N THR A 520 40.19 -27.19 -6.15
CA THR A 520 39.08 -27.57 -7.03
C THR A 520 38.66 -29.03 -6.83
N ALA A 521 39.58 -29.94 -6.55
CA ALA A 521 39.24 -31.34 -6.31
C ALA A 521 38.47 -31.50 -4.99
N ALA A 522 38.84 -30.76 -3.94
CA ALA A 522 38.08 -30.71 -2.69
C ALA A 522 36.66 -30.16 -2.90
N VAL A 523 36.50 -29.09 -3.69
CA VAL A 523 35.18 -28.53 -4.02
C VAL A 523 34.33 -29.51 -4.84
N GLU A 524 34.89 -30.11 -5.89
CA GLU A 524 34.19 -31.10 -6.72
C GLU A 524 33.76 -32.32 -5.92
N ALA A 525 34.61 -32.83 -5.03
CA ALA A 525 34.28 -33.94 -4.15
C ALA A 525 33.13 -33.61 -3.21
N ALA A 526 33.20 -32.46 -2.52
CA ALA A 526 32.18 -32.04 -1.56
C ALA A 526 30.81 -31.78 -2.21
N PHE A 527 30.78 -31.31 -3.47
CA PHE A 527 29.55 -31.01 -4.20
C PHE A 527 29.15 -32.10 -5.23
N ALA A 528 29.78 -33.29 -5.21
CA ALA A 528 29.58 -34.32 -6.22
C ALA A 528 28.11 -34.76 -6.38
N TRP A 529 27.33 -34.71 -5.30
CA TRP A 529 25.90 -35.03 -5.30
C TRP A 529 25.04 -34.08 -6.15
N THR A 530 25.52 -32.87 -6.43
CA THR A 530 24.79 -31.89 -7.27
C THR A 530 24.91 -32.15 -8.77
N ASN A 531 25.88 -32.98 -9.20
CA ASN A 531 26.15 -33.28 -10.60
C ASN A 531 25.40 -34.52 -11.13
N GLY A 532 24.46 -35.07 -10.35
CA GLY A 532 23.72 -36.30 -10.67
C GLY A 532 22.64 -36.18 -11.75
N ASP A 533 22.31 -34.96 -12.21
CA ASP A 533 21.07 -34.69 -12.98
C ASP A 533 21.26 -33.97 -14.33
N GLU A 534 22.42 -34.05 -15.00
CA GLU A 534 22.55 -33.48 -16.36
C GLU A 534 23.23 -34.38 -17.42
N VAL A 535 22.42 -34.69 -18.44
CA VAL A 535 22.73 -35.03 -19.85
C VAL A 535 23.02 -36.51 -20.21
N THR A 536 21.95 -37.26 -20.45
CA THR A 536 21.94 -38.26 -21.54
C THR A 536 22.03 -37.51 -22.88
N ASN A 537 23.18 -37.64 -23.52
CA ASN A 537 23.50 -37.08 -24.83
C ASN A 537 22.63 -37.76 -25.92
N PRO A 538 21.78 -37.04 -26.68
CA PRO A 538 21.03 -37.64 -27.79
C PRO A 538 21.90 -37.61 -29.05
N GLU A 539 22.93 -38.44 -29.08
CA GLU A 539 23.56 -38.90 -30.32
C GLU A 539 23.70 -40.42 -30.25
N GLN A 540 22.63 -41.13 -30.65
CA GLN A 540 22.65 -42.47 -31.26
C GLN A 540 21.21 -42.95 -31.55
N ASN A 541 20.59 -42.37 -32.58
CA ASN A 541 19.85 -43.04 -33.68
C ASN A 541 19.04 -42.05 -34.51
#